data_AF-A0A2Z3S367-F1
#
_entry.id   AF-A0A2Z3S367-F1
#
_cell.length_a   1.000
_cell.length_b   1.000
_cell.length_c   1.000
_cell.angle_alpha   90.00
_cell.angle_beta   90.00
_cell.angle_gamma   90.00
#
_symmetry.space_group_name_H-M   'P 1'
#
loop_
_entity.id
_entity.type
_entity.pdbx_description
1 polymer ?
#
loop_
_entity_poly.entity_id
_entity_poly.type
_entity_poly.pdbx_seq_one_letter_code
_entity_poly.pdbx_strand_id
1 'polypeptide(L)'
;MAFESFAHVPVTEELIWHVWDGEKNGRDGGHRYGLGREGKTEFPEEWDREKVRQSIEEVLHKPQVIRENKGFIICLRQVGMVVVVVRLFRSNKHIYVQKAFPLCGVGVFQNLNGQRIQRPLDLSTLEA
;
A
#
# COMPACT_ATOMS: atom_id res chain seq x y z
N MET A 1 17.14 -10.82 -16.90
CA MET A 1 16.60 -9.50 -16.49
C MET A 1 16.75 -9.42 -14.98
N ALA A 2 17.47 -8.42 -14.47
CA ALA A 2 17.52 -8.17 -13.03
C ALA A 2 16.20 -7.51 -12.64
N PHE A 3 15.42 -8.16 -11.78
CA PHE A 3 14.28 -7.50 -11.15
C PHE A 3 14.84 -6.53 -10.11
N GLU A 4 14.51 -5.25 -10.23
CA GLU A 4 14.87 -4.28 -9.21
C GLU A 4 14.08 -4.62 -7.93
N SER A 5 14.82 -4.76 -6.82
CA SER A 5 14.27 -5.14 -5.52
C SER A 5 14.57 -4.06 -4.50
N PHE A 6 13.59 -3.80 -3.65
CA PHE A 6 13.67 -2.85 -2.54
C PHE A 6 13.62 -3.55 -1.19
N ALA A 7 13.93 -4.86 -1.13
CA ALA A 7 13.95 -5.65 0.11
C ALA A 7 14.90 -5.10 1.19
N HIS A 8 15.87 -4.27 0.81
CA HIS A 8 16.79 -3.59 1.73
C HIS A 8 16.15 -2.39 2.44
N VAL A 9 14.98 -1.91 1.98
CA VAL A 9 14.25 -0.80 2.60
C VAL A 9 13.48 -1.33 3.80
N PRO A 10 13.73 -0.83 5.03
CA PRO A 10 13.11 -1.37 6.23
C PRO A 10 11.61 -1.04 6.29
N VAL A 11 10.80 -2.04 6.68
CA VAL A 11 9.40 -1.88 7.06
C VAL A 11 9.36 -1.76 8.58
N THR A 12 9.30 -0.53 9.10
CA THR A 12 9.36 -0.31 10.56
C THR A 12 7.99 -0.48 11.22
N GLU A 13 7.96 -0.62 12.55
CA GLU A 13 6.70 -0.64 13.31
C GLU A 13 5.93 0.68 13.15
N GLU A 14 6.62 1.82 13.16
CA GLU A 14 6.02 3.15 12.99
C GLU A 14 5.32 3.27 11.63
N LEU A 15 5.94 2.74 10.57
CA LEU A 15 5.32 2.67 9.25
C LEU A 15 4.05 1.82 9.27
N ILE A 16 4.06 0.66 9.95
CA ILE A 16 2.87 -0.19 10.02
C ILE A 16 1.75 0.50 10.78
N TRP A 17 2.05 1.15 11.90
CA TRP A 17 1.05 1.97 12.62
C TRP A 17 0.50 3.10 11.75
N HIS A 18 1.36 3.80 11.01
CA HIS A 18 0.95 4.82 10.06
C HIS A 18 0.02 4.26 8.97
N VAL A 19 0.40 3.15 8.33
CA VAL A 19 -0.43 2.53 7.28
C VAL A 19 -1.75 2.03 7.86
N TRP A 20 -1.70 1.41 9.04
CA TRP A 20 -2.84 0.72 9.64
C TRP A 20 -3.86 1.68 10.25
N ASP A 21 -3.46 2.50 11.22
CA ASP A 21 -4.35 3.41 11.95
C ASP A 21 -4.27 4.86 11.46
N GLY A 22 -3.13 5.22 10.87
CA GLY A 22 -2.88 6.58 10.39
C GLY A 22 -2.65 7.59 11.50
N GLU A 23 -2.40 8.82 11.08
CA GLU A 23 -2.08 9.90 12.00
C GLU A 23 -3.36 10.52 12.59
N LYS A 24 -3.18 11.22 13.72
CA LYS A 24 -4.27 11.94 14.42
C LYS A 24 -4.97 13.00 13.55
N ASN A 25 -4.32 13.45 12.47
CA ASN A 25 -4.89 14.43 11.55
C ASN A 25 -5.98 13.85 10.62
N GLY A 26 -6.18 12.52 10.61
CA GLY A 26 -7.16 11.82 9.76
C GLY A 26 -6.79 11.75 8.26
N ARG A 27 -5.80 12.53 7.83
CA ARG A 27 -5.41 12.69 6.41
C ARG A 27 -4.28 11.79 6.00
N ASP A 28 -3.39 11.42 6.91
CA ASP A 28 -2.23 10.59 6.58
C ASP A 28 -2.40 9.17 7.11
N GLY A 29 -2.15 8.19 6.23
CA GLY A 29 -2.28 6.76 6.56
C GLY A 29 -3.69 6.33 6.98
N GLY A 30 -3.82 5.18 7.63
CA GLY A 30 -5.10 4.68 8.12
C GLY A 30 -5.91 3.98 7.03
N HIS A 31 -5.55 2.73 6.79
CA HIS A 31 -6.16 1.83 5.81
C HIS A 31 -6.73 0.56 6.47
N ARG A 32 -6.77 0.47 7.81
CA ARG A 32 -7.49 -0.61 8.50
C ARG A 32 -8.98 -0.58 8.13
N TYR A 33 -9.55 -1.77 7.96
CA TYR A 33 -10.98 -1.97 7.77
C TYR A 33 -11.82 -1.24 8.84
N GLY A 34 -12.86 -0.53 8.40
CA GLY A 34 -13.81 0.14 9.27
C GLY A 34 -13.36 1.48 9.83
N LEU A 35 -12.19 2.01 9.42
CA LEU A 35 -11.76 3.36 9.82
C LEU A 35 -12.59 4.46 9.15
N GLY A 36 -13.16 4.22 7.97
CA GLY A 36 -14.08 5.15 7.31
C GLY A 36 -13.42 6.45 6.84
N ARG A 37 -12.10 6.48 6.64
CA ARG A 37 -11.38 7.71 6.24
C ARG A 37 -11.71 8.08 4.79
N GLU A 38 -12.35 9.23 4.62
CA GLU A 38 -12.81 9.75 3.32
C GLU A 38 -11.70 9.78 2.26
N GLY A 39 -12.03 9.31 1.05
CA GLY A 39 -11.14 9.19 -0.10
C GLY A 39 -10.19 7.99 -0.08
N LYS A 40 -10.06 7.28 1.06
CA LYS A 40 -9.09 6.19 1.22
C LYS A 40 -9.70 4.83 0.98
N THR A 41 -8.84 3.92 0.54
CA THR A 41 -9.13 2.49 0.50
C THR A 41 -8.83 1.82 1.84
N GLU A 42 -9.49 0.71 2.11
CA GLU A 42 -9.30 -0.12 3.31
C GLU A 42 -8.82 -1.51 2.92
N PHE A 43 -7.95 -2.09 3.75
CA PHE A 43 -7.56 -3.49 3.66
C PHE A 43 -8.76 -4.38 3.96
N PRO A 44 -8.73 -5.65 3.50
CA PRO A 44 -9.77 -6.61 3.82
C PRO A 44 -9.98 -6.76 5.33
N GLU A 45 -11.20 -7.10 5.74
CA GLU A 45 -11.59 -7.24 7.14
C GLU A 45 -10.76 -8.30 7.88
N GLU A 46 -10.38 -9.36 7.16
CA GLU A 46 -9.61 -10.47 7.68
C GLU A 46 -8.10 -10.21 7.75
N TRP A 47 -7.62 -9.10 7.20
CA TRP A 47 -6.21 -8.74 7.31
C TRP A 47 -5.95 -8.12 8.68
N ASP A 48 -4.78 -8.42 9.24
CA ASP A 48 -4.24 -7.77 10.41
C ASP A 48 -2.96 -7.00 10.06
N ARG A 49 -2.34 -6.38 11.07
CA ARG A 49 -1.09 -5.61 10.88
C ARG A 49 0.06 -6.47 10.37
N GLU A 50 0.12 -7.72 10.78
CA GLU A 50 1.18 -8.64 10.37
C GLU A 50 1.01 -9.02 8.90
N LYS A 51 -0.23 -9.28 8.45
CA LYS A 51 -0.52 -9.51 7.04
C LYS A 51 -0.22 -8.29 6.19
N VAL A 52 -0.53 -7.08 6.68
CA VAL A 52 -0.16 -5.83 5.99
C VAL A 52 1.36 -5.69 5.90
N ARG A 53 2.11 -5.92 6.98
CA ARG A 53 3.57 -5.94 6.99
C ARG A 53 4.13 -6.87 5.92
N GLN A 54 3.71 -8.13 5.94
CA GLN A 54 4.15 -9.15 4.98
C GLN A 54 3.81 -8.74 3.53
N SER A 55 2.65 -8.13 3.31
CA SER A 55 2.26 -7.66 1.97
C SER A 55 3.18 -6.55 1.46
N ILE A 56 3.58 -5.61 2.33
CA ILE A 56 4.52 -4.54 2.00
C ILE A 56 5.90 -5.13 1.69
N GLU A 57 6.37 -6.05 2.54
CA GLU A 57 7.64 -6.76 2.33
C GLU A 57 7.64 -7.54 1.01
N GLU A 58 6.54 -8.20 0.65
CA GLU A 58 6.41 -8.93 -0.61
C GLU A 58 6.46 -7.99 -1.83
N VAL A 59 5.77 -6.84 -1.75
CA VAL A 59 5.83 -5.79 -2.78
C VAL A 59 7.25 -5.26 -2.94
N LEU A 60 7.97 -5.02 -1.84
CA LEU A 60 9.35 -4.53 -1.88
C LEU A 60 10.32 -5.59 -2.39
N HIS A 61 10.12 -6.85 -2.03
CA HIS A 61 10.99 -7.96 -2.41
C HIS A 61 10.90 -8.26 -3.91
N LYS A 62 9.68 -8.32 -4.45
CA LYS A 62 9.44 -8.65 -5.86
C LYS A 62 8.29 -7.81 -6.45
N PRO A 63 8.49 -6.50 -6.69
CA PRO A 63 7.51 -5.67 -7.37
C PRO A 63 7.10 -6.28 -8.71
N GLN A 64 5.81 -6.21 -9.06
CA GLN A 64 5.35 -6.57 -10.42
C GLN A 64 5.42 -5.37 -11.35
N VAL A 65 5.10 -4.19 -10.83
CA VAL A 65 5.24 -2.91 -11.52
C VAL A 65 6.09 -1.97 -10.68
N ILE A 66 7.01 -1.27 -11.35
CA ILE A 66 7.81 -0.20 -10.77
C ILE A 66 7.58 1.03 -11.64
N ARG A 67 7.10 2.12 -11.04
CA ARG A 67 6.95 3.42 -11.69
C ARG A 67 7.83 4.43 -10.96
N GLU A 68 8.74 5.05 -11.69
CA GLU A 68 9.57 6.13 -11.15
C GLU A 68 8.97 7.49 -11.53
N ASN A 69 9.01 8.42 -10.57
CA ASN A 69 8.73 9.83 -10.79
C ASN A 69 9.76 10.65 -9.98
N LYS A 70 9.92 11.94 -10.28
CA LYS A 70 10.89 12.80 -9.57
C LYS A 70 10.66 12.73 -8.05
N GLY A 71 11.60 12.09 -7.35
CA GLY A 71 11.61 11.93 -5.89
C GLY A 71 10.84 10.72 -5.33
N PHE A 72 10.19 9.91 -6.16
CA PHE A 72 9.38 8.78 -5.70
C PHE A 72 9.49 7.55 -6.59
N ILE A 73 9.39 6.37 -5.96
CA ILE A 73 9.25 5.09 -6.64
C ILE A 73 7.93 4.48 -6.16
N ILE A 74 7.10 4.01 -7.09
CA ILE A 74 5.83 3.35 -6.79
C ILE A 74 5.95 1.89 -7.22
N CYS A 75 5.89 1.00 -6.23
CA CYS A 75 5.88 -0.43 -6.44
C CYS A 75 4.45 -0.95 -6.29
N LEU A 76 4.01 -1.79 -7.22
CA LEU A 76 2.73 -2.49 -7.14
C LEU A 76 2.94 -3.98 -7.24
N ARG A 77 2.14 -4.73 -6.48
CA ARG A 77 2.09 -6.18 -6.56
C ARG A 77 0.73 -6.68 -6.07
N GLN A 78 0.22 -7.73 -6.71
CA GLN A 78 -0.86 -8.56 -6.21
C GLN A 78 -0.34 -9.50 -5.10
N VAL A 79 -0.91 -9.36 -3.91
CA VAL A 79 -0.72 -10.24 -2.75
C VAL A 79 -2.06 -10.91 -2.44
N GLY A 80 -2.15 -12.22 -2.70
CA GLY A 80 -3.45 -12.91 -2.68
C GLY A 80 -4.39 -12.35 -3.77
N MET A 81 -5.59 -11.90 -3.37
CA MET A 81 -6.56 -11.26 -4.28
C MET A 81 -6.60 -9.74 -4.12
N VAL A 82 -5.51 -9.11 -3.64
CA VAL A 82 -5.40 -7.67 -3.40
C VAL A 82 -4.17 -7.11 -4.10
N VAL A 83 -4.34 -6.05 -4.89
CA VAL A 83 -3.22 -5.24 -5.39
C VAL A 83 -2.82 -4.26 -4.31
N VAL A 84 -1.57 -4.36 -3.83
CA VAL A 84 -0.98 -3.47 -2.84
C VAL A 84 -0.03 -2.49 -3.52
N VAL A 85 -0.14 -1.22 -3.16
CA VAL A 85 0.75 -0.15 -3.60
C VAL A 85 1.67 0.20 -2.46
N VAL A 86 2.98 0.25 -2.74
CA VAL A 86 3.99 0.78 -1.83
C VAL A 86 4.67 1.97 -2.50
N ARG A 87 4.59 3.14 -1.88
CA ARG A 87 5.27 4.35 -2.35
C ARG A 87 6.53 4.58 -1.53
N LEU A 88 7.67 4.55 -2.20
CA LEU A 88 8.96 4.91 -1.66
C LEU A 88 9.26 6.38 -1.93
N PHE A 89 9.84 7.07 -0.95
CA PHE A 89 10.48 8.36 -1.14
C PHE A 89 11.97 8.14 -1.37
N ARG A 90 12.52 8.77 -2.42
CA ARG A 90 13.96 8.77 -2.70
C ARG A 90 14.52 10.15 -2.38
N SER A 91 15.25 10.23 -1.28
CA SER A 91 16.08 11.40 -0.95
C SER A 91 17.52 11.20 -1.45
N ASN A 92 18.36 12.22 -1.42
CA ASN A 92 19.77 12.12 -1.82
C ASN A 92 20.59 11.12 -0.98
N LYS A 93 20.12 10.75 0.23
CA LYS A 93 20.88 9.92 1.17
C LYS A 93 20.21 8.58 1.47
N HIS A 94 18.88 8.50 1.39
CA HIS A 94 18.11 7.32 1.81
C HIS A 94 16.83 7.12 0.99
N ILE A 95 16.44 5.86 0.82
CA ILE A 95 15.12 5.43 0.34
C ILE A 95 14.35 4.90 1.55
N TYR A 96 13.09 5.31 1.70
CA TYR A 96 12.21 4.81 2.75
C TYR A 96 10.78 4.67 2.25
N VAL A 97 10.00 3.81 2.89
CA VAL A 97 8.57 3.67 2.59
C VAL A 97 7.83 4.88 3.16
N GLN A 98 7.18 5.64 2.28
CA GLN A 98 6.36 6.78 2.70
C GLN A 98 4.94 6.36 3.06
N LYS A 99 4.34 5.45 2.28
CA LYS A 99 2.99 4.93 2.52
C LYS A 99 2.77 3.62 1.77
N ALA A 100 1.83 2.83 2.25
CA ALA A 100 1.30 1.67 1.56
C ALA A 100 -0.21 1.60 1.73
N PHE A 101 -0.92 1.04 0.74
CA PHE A 101 -2.37 0.90 0.78
C PHE A 101 -2.85 -0.15 -0.22
N PRO A 102 -4.03 -0.76 -0.01
CA PRO A 102 -4.64 -1.64 -0.99
C PRO A 102 -5.28 -0.79 -2.08
N LEU A 103 -4.96 -1.04 -3.34
CA LEU A 103 -5.53 -0.31 -4.47
C LEU A 103 -6.90 -0.87 -4.85
N CYS A 104 -6.98 -2.19 -4.99
CA CYS A 104 -8.16 -2.94 -5.38
C CYS A 104 -8.00 -4.42 -5.00
N GLY A 105 -9.10 -5.16 -4.92
CA GLY A 105 -9.09 -6.57 -4.56
C GLY A 105 -10.35 -7.07 -3.87
N VAL A 106 -10.38 -8.37 -3.60
CA VAL A 106 -11.41 -8.96 -2.72
C VAL A 106 -11.29 -8.31 -1.34
N GLY A 107 -12.40 -7.82 -0.80
CA GLY A 107 -12.44 -7.16 0.51
C GLY A 107 -11.94 -5.71 0.54
N VAL A 108 -11.49 -5.13 -0.59
CA VAL A 108 -11.04 -3.74 -0.64
C VAL A 108 -12.22 -2.81 -0.91
N PHE A 109 -12.39 -1.82 -0.03
CA PHE A 109 -13.40 -0.77 -0.17
C PHE A 109 -12.75 0.60 -0.16
N GLN A 110 -13.29 1.54 -0.93
CA GLN A 110 -12.95 2.95 -0.85
C GLN A 110 -14.08 3.72 -0.18
N ASN A 111 -13.76 4.54 0.81
CA ASN A 111 -14.73 5.42 1.45
C ASN A 111 -14.91 6.69 0.61
N LEU A 112 -16.12 6.90 0.09
CA LEU A 112 -16.46 8.06 -0.72
C LEU A 112 -17.84 8.60 -0.33
N ASN A 113 -17.91 9.88 0.03
CA ASN A 113 -19.12 10.57 0.48
C ASN A 113 -19.85 9.79 1.60
N GLY A 114 -19.10 9.23 2.55
CA GLY A 114 -19.65 8.40 3.63
C GLY A 114 -20.15 7.02 3.22
N GLN A 115 -19.94 6.59 1.98
CA GLN A 115 -20.29 5.26 1.47
C GLN A 115 -19.04 4.40 1.29
N ARG A 116 -19.20 3.08 1.47
CA ARG A 116 -18.16 2.08 1.20
C ARG A 116 -18.33 1.55 -0.22
N ILE A 117 -17.46 1.96 -1.13
CA ILE A 117 -17.51 1.58 -2.54
C ILE A 117 -16.50 0.46 -2.78
N GLN A 118 -16.96 -0.71 -3.22
CA GLN A 118 -16.07 -1.83 -3.51
C GLN A 118 -15.08 -1.47 -4.64
N ARG A 119 -13.82 -1.86 -4.47
CA ARG A 119 -12.76 -1.76 -5.49
C ARG A 119 -12.40 -3.17 -5.94
N PRO A 120 -13.15 -3.78 -6.88
CA PRO A 120 -12.91 -5.16 -7.30
C PRO A 120 -11.51 -5.30 -7.89
N LEU A 121 -10.97 -6.53 -7.86
CA LEU A 121 -9.64 -6.81 -8.41
C LEU A 121 -9.55 -6.37 -9.87
N ASP A 122 -8.58 -5.52 -10.16
CA ASP A 122 -8.30 -5.01 -11.50
C ASP A 122 -6.81 -5.19 -11.81
N LEU A 123 -6.49 -6.25 -12.56
CA LEU A 123 -5.12 -6.59 -12.92
C LEU A 123 -4.55 -5.68 -14.01
N SER A 124 -5.37 -4.91 -14.73
CA SER A 124 -4.86 -3.92 -15.69
C SER A 124 -4.02 -2.84 -14.99
N THR A 125 -4.23 -2.63 -13.68
CA THR A 125 -3.38 -1.75 -12.86
C THR A 125 -1.92 -2.21 -12.77
N LEU A 126 -1.66 -3.49 -13.04
CA LEU A 126 -0.34 -4.12 -13.06
C LEU A 126 0.24 -4.25 -14.48
N GLU A 127 -0.43 -3.70 -15.49
CA GLU A 127 0.12 -3.55 -16.82
C GLU A 127 1.00 -2.29 -16.86
N ALA A 128 2.18 -2.41 -17.48
CA ALA A 128 3.20 -1.36 -17.57
C ALA A 128 2.97 -0.44 -18.77
#